data_AF-A0A9X0A5B7-F1
#
_entry.id   AF-A0A9X0A5B7-F1
#
_cell.length_a   1.000
_cell.length_b   1.000
_cell.length_c   1.000
_cell.angle_alpha   90.00
_cell.angle_beta   90.00
_cell.angle_gamma   90.00
#
_symmetry.space_group_name_H-M   'P 1'
#
loop_
_entity.id
_entity.type
_entity.pdbx_description
1 polymer ?
#
loop_
_entity_poly.entity_id
_entity_poly.type
_entity_poly.pdbx_seq_one_letter_code
_entity_poly.pdbx_strand_id
1 'polypeptide(L)'
;MLLLLYFWKPRVSGHASRHSNSLLCVSNTHLLFNKKRGDIKLAQLACLFAEIEELARISSPGKTDPCYHPIICCGDFNSTPFSPIYDFVSARFSGLQWHAS
;
A
#
# COMPACT_ATOMS: atom_id res chain seq x y z
N MET A 1 5.57 -3.33 -15.25
CA MET A 1 5.37 -3.55 -13.80
C MET A 1 6.74 -3.52 -13.17
N LEU A 2 7.23 -2.33 -12.85
CA LEU A 2 8.41 -2.18 -12.01
C LEU A 2 7.87 -1.85 -10.62
N LEU A 3 8.07 -2.76 -9.68
CA LEU A 3 7.71 -2.60 -8.29
C LEU A 3 8.99 -2.24 -7.56
N LEU A 4 9.08 -1.01 -7.04
CA LEU A 4 10.12 -0.68 -6.07
C LEU A 4 9.45 -0.57 -4.70
N LEU A 5 9.76 -1.54 -3.85
CA LEU A 5 9.37 -1.55 -2.45
C LEU A 5 10.59 -1.24 -1.61
N TYR A 6 10.49 -0.23 -0.75
CA TYR A 6 11.53 0.08 0.21
C TYR A 6 10.94 0.22 1.61
N PHE A 7 11.64 -0.38 2.58
CA PHE A 7 11.38 -0.13 3.99
C PHE A 7 12.31 0.98 4.47
N TRP A 8 11.73 2.12 4.83
CA TRP A 8 12.50 3.22 5.38
C TRP A 8 12.42 3.19 6.91
N LYS A 9 13.58 3.33 7.57
CA LYS A 9 13.69 3.47 9.02
C LYS A 9 13.94 4.94 9.36
N PRO A 10 13.04 5.63 10.06
CA PRO A 10 13.26 7.01 10.46
C PRO A 10 14.45 7.13 11.40
N ARG A 11 15.34 8.10 11.16
CA ARG A 11 16.30 8.53 12.18
C ARG A 11 15.57 9.42 13.19
N VAL A 12 15.09 8.84 14.28
CA VAL A 12 14.62 9.61 15.44
C VAL A 12 15.81 10.00 16.32
N SER A 13 16.18 11.28 16.28
CA SER A 13 17.16 11.88 17.19
C SER A 13 16.43 12.50 18.38
N GLY A 14 16.37 11.79 19.51
CA GLY A 14 15.88 12.34 20.78
C GLY A 14 15.07 11.35 21.63
N HIS A 15 15.61 11.00 22.80
CA HIS A 15 14.95 10.35 23.95
C HIS A 15 14.01 9.18 23.60
N ALA A 16 14.62 8.04 23.30
CA ALA A 16 13.97 6.77 23.00
C ALA A 16 13.00 6.33 24.12
N SER A 17 11.71 6.42 23.85
CA SER A 17 10.77 5.41 24.34
C SER A 17 11.08 4.10 23.61
N ARG A 18 11.47 3.08 24.38
CA ARG A 18 11.95 1.75 23.96
C ARG A 18 10.97 0.86 23.16
N HIS A 19 9.97 1.41 22.47
CA HIS A 19 9.01 0.61 21.72
C HIS A 19 8.78 1.13 20.30
N SER A 20 9.44 0.43 19.37
CA SER A 20 8.96 -0.01 18.05
C SER A 20 9.98 0.25 16.95
N ASN A 21 10.36 -0.82 16.25
CA ASN A 21 10.96 -0.74 14.92
C ASN A 21 9.88 -0.20 13.97
N SER A 22 9.56 1.10 14.02
CA SER A 22 8.60 1.70 13.10
C SER A 22 9.25 1.80 11.73
N LEU A 23 9.02 0.81 10.88
CA LEU A 23 9.33 0.88 9.46
C LEU A 23 8.20 1.61 8.74
N LEU A 24 8.54 2.31 7.65
CA LEU A 24 7.61 2.89 6.69
C LEU A 24 7.69 2.05 5.41
N CYS A 25 6.57 1.47 4.98
CA CYS A 25 6.47 0.77 3.70
C CYS A 25 6.18 1.79 2.61
N VAL A 26 7.04 1.87 1.59
CA VAL A 26 6.76 2.72 0.44
C VAL A 26 6.83 1.91 -0.84
N SER A 27 5.81 2.07 -1.67
CA SER A 27 5.68 1.45 -2.98
C SER A 27 5.55 2.51 -4.06
N ASN A 28 6.13 2.21 -5.23
CA ASN A 28 5.96 2.99 -6.44
C ASN A 28 5.53 2.08 -7.59
N THR A 29 4.55 2.51 -8.38
CA THR A 29 4.04 1.74 -9.52
C THR A 29 3.86 2.59 -10.78
N HIS A 30 3.84 1.94 -11.93
CA HIS A 30 3.45 2.55 -13.20
C HIS A 30 2.54 1.57 -13.93
N LEU A 31 1.24 1.85 -13.92
CA LEU A 31 0.21 1.00 -14.53
C LEU A 31 0.26 1.08 -16.06
N LEU A 32 -0.35 0.11 -16.72
CA LEU A 32 -0.51 0.13 -18.17
C LEU A 32 -1.16 1.44 -18.64
N PHE A 33 -0.56 2.11 -19.64
CA PHE A 33 -1.10 3.37 -20.19
C PHE A 33 -2.47 3.18 -20.88
N ASN A 34 -2.62 2.10 -21.64
CA ASN A 34 -3.77 1.86 -22.52
C ASN A 34 -5.12 2.11 -21.82
N LYS A 35 -5.81 3.18 -22.24
CA LYS A 35 -7.09 3.63 -21.66
C LYS A 35 -8.22 2.61 -21.80
N LYS A 36 -8.13 1.68 -22.77
CA LYS A 36 -9.14 0.64 -23.00
C LYS A 36 -8.92 -0.62 -22.15
N ARG A 37 -7.85 -0.68 -21.36
CA ARG A 37 -7.45 -1.87 -20.59
C ARG A 37 -7.49 -1.65 -19.08
N GLY A 38 -8.62 -1.12 -18.60
CA GLY A 38 -8.87 -0.94 -17.16
C GLY A 38 -8.84 -2.27 -16.39
N ASP A 39 -9.25 -3.37 -17.04
CA ASP A 39 -9.13 -4.74 -16.54
C ASP A 39 -7.70 -5.10 -16.11
N ILE A 40 -6.71 -4.84 -16.99
CA ILE A 40 -5.30 -5.10 -16.68
C ILE A 40 -4.83 -4.18 -15.56
N LYS A 41 -5.22 -2.90 -15.57
CA LYS A 41 -4.83 -1.95 -14.52
C LYS A 41 -5.35 -2.40 -13.14
N LEU A 42 -6.59 -2.91 -13.08
CA LEU A 42 -7.16 -3.48 -11.85
C LEU A 42 -6.41 -4.72 -11.39
N ALA A 43 -6.06 -5.63 -12.29
CA ALA A 43 -5.26 -6.81 -11.94
C ALA A 43 -3.87 -6.42 -11.41
N GLN A 44 -3.22 -5.44 -12.05
CA GLN A 44 -1.94 -4.90 -11.59
C GLN A 44 -2.04 -4.29 -10.19
N LEU A 45 -3.11 -3.53 -9.90
CA LEU A 45 -3.35 -2.96 -8.58
C LEU A 45 -3.68 -4.01 -7.53
N ALA A 46 -4.47 -5.03 -7.88
CA ALA A 46 -4.79 -6.13 -6.97
C ALA A 46 -3.52 -6.87 -6.54
N CYS A 47 -2.63 -7.20 -7.48
CA CYS A 47 -1.34 -7.82 -7.18
C CYS A 47 -0.46 -6.90 -6.31
N LEU A 48 -0.36 -5.62 -6.66
CA LEU A 48 0.40 -4.63 -5.88
C LEU A 48 -0.07 -4.55 -4.43
N PHE A 49 -1.38 -4.47 -4.21
CA PHE A 49 -1.95 -4.31 -2.88
C PHE A 49 -1.79 -5.57 -2.03
N ALA A 50 -1.92 -6.77 -2.61
CA ALA A 50 -1.65 -8.02 -1.91
C ALA A 50 -0.18 -8.10 -1.43
N GLU A 51 0.77 -7.62 -2.24
CA GLU A 51 2.18 -7.63 -1.88
C GLU A 51 2.51 -6.58 -0.80
N ILE A 52 1.93 -5.37 -0.90
CA ILE A 52 2.05 -4.35 0.15
C ILE A 52 1.45 -4.84 1.46
N GLU A 53 0.29 -5.50 1.41
CA GLU A 53 -0.39 -6.02 2.60
C GLU A 53 0.50 -7.01 3.36
N GLU A 54 1.07 -7.99 2.67
CA GLU A 54 1.92 -8.98 3.32
C GLU A 54 3.23 -8.39 3.86
N LEU A 55 3.82 -7.44 3.13
CA LEU A 55 5.08 -6.81 3.53
C LEU A 55 4.92 -5.80 4.66
N ALA A 56 3.84 -5.01 4.65
CA ALA A 56 3.59 -4.03 5.70
C ALA A 56 3.10 -4.67 7.01
N ARG A 57 2.67 -5.94 6.98
CA ARG A 57 2.11 -6.65 8.13
C ARG A 57 3.15 -6.83 9.25
N ILE A 58 2.81 -6.33 10.44
CA ILE A 58 3.59 -6.48 11.65
C ILE A 58 3.19 -7.79 12.33
N SER A 59 4.10 -8.76 12.34
CA SER A 59 3.91 -10.00 13.09
C SER A 59 4.14 -9.74 14.59
N SER A 60 3.06 -9.60 15.35
CA SER A 60 3.09 -9.48 16.81
C SER A 60 2.44 -10.72 17.44
N PRO A 61 3.19 -11.60 18.12
CA PRO A 61 2.61 -12.74 18.80
C PRO A 61 1.62 -12.26 19.88
N GLY A 62 0.41 -12.83 19.87
CA GLY A 62 -0.63 -12.55 20.88
C GLY A 62 -1.58 -11.38 20.56
N LYS A 63 -1.45 -10.70 19.42
CA LYS A 63 -2.50 -9.77 18.93
C LYS A 63 -3.43 -10.49 17.95
N THR A 64 -4.73 -10.31 18.15
CA THR A 64 -5.79 -10.83 17.28
C THR A 64 -5.99 -9.95 16.05
N ASP A 65 -5.79 -8.64 16.18
CA ASP A 65 -6.00 -7.70 15.09
C ASP A 65 -4.72 -7.50 14.28
N PRO A 66 -4.81 -7.52 12.93
CA PRO A 66 -3.68 -7.26 12.08
C PRO A 66 -3.18 -5.83 12.29
N CYS A 67 -1.87 -5.69 12.46
CA CYS A 67 -1.19 -4.41 12.60
C CYS A 67 -0.27 -4.21 11.41
N TYR A 68 -0.18 -2.99 10.89
CA TYR A 68 0.61 -2.68 9.71
C TYR A 68 1.56 -1.52 9.99
N HIS A 69 2.73 -1.56 9.35
CA HIS A 69 3.57 -0.39 9.16
C HIS A 69 2.80 0.66 8.34
N PRO A 70 3.02 1.97 8.57
CA PRO A 70 2.47 3.00 7.70
C PRO A 70 2.88 2.74 6.23
N ILE A 71 1.96 2.99 5.31
CA ILE A 71 2.14 2.72 3.88
C ILE A 71 2.04 4.03 3.09
N ILE A 72 2.97 4.26 2.17
CA ILE A 72 2.86 5.25 1.10
C ILE A 72 2.86 4.50 -0.22
N CYS A 73 1.78 4.64 -1.00
CA CYS A 73 1.71 4.10 -2.36
C CYS A 73 1.65 5.27 -3.35
N CYS A 74 2.64 5.36 -4.23
CA CYS A 74 2.74 6.42 -5.22
C CYS A 74 2.99 5.89 -6.63
N GLY A 75 2.99 6.80 -7.60
CA GLY A 75 3.36 6.50 -8.98
C GLY A 75 2.34 6.96 -10.01
N ASP A 76 2.50 6.46 -11.23
CA ASP A 76 1.64 6.79 -12.37
C ASP A 76 0.59 5.69 -12.58
N PHE A 77 -0.63 5.98 -12.15
CA PHE A 77 -1.76 5.06 -12.27
C PHE A 77 -2.38 5.10 -13.68
N ASN A 78 -1.94 6.02 -14.55
CA ASN A 78 -2.51 6.23 -15.88
C ASN A 78 -4.05 6.31 -15.86
N SER A 79 -4.58 7.01 -14.86
CA SER A 79 -6.01 7.16 -14.60
C SER A 79 -6.34 8.62 -14.30
N THR A 80 -7.55 9.06 -14.63
CA THR A 80 -8.03 10.39 -14.27
C THR A 80 -8.71 10.36 -12.90
N PRO A 81 -8.82 11.51 -12.21
CA PRO A 81 -9.72 11.63 -11.06
C PRO A 81 -11.12 11.12 -11.41
N PHE A 82 -11.81 10.53 -10.42
CA PHE A 82 -13.18 9.99 -10.56
C PHE A 82 -13.32 8.89 -11.62
N SER A 83 -12.22 8.25 -12.04
CA SER A 83 -12.27 7.04 -12.85
C SER A 83 -12.50 5.82 -11.96
N PRO A 84 -13.00 4.68 -12.51
CA PRO A 84 -13.15 3.46 -11.73
C PRO A 84 -11.85 2.97 -11.07
N ILE A 85 -10.70 3.27 -11.68
CA ILE A 85 -9.38 2.99 -11.09
C ILE A 85 -9.13 3.88 -9.86
N TYR A 86 -9.44 5.17 -9.96
CA TYR A 86 -9.33 6.10 -8.84
C TYR A 86 -10.24 5.69 -7.67
N ASP A 87 -11.48 5.29 -7.96
CA ASP A 87 -12.44 4.85 -6.95
C ASP A 87 -11.97 3.57 -6.26
N PHE A 88 -11.44 2.61 -7.04
CA PHE A 88 -10.85 1.39 -6.49
C PHE A 88 -9.69 1.68 -5.54
N VAL A 89 -8.74 2.54 -5.96
CA VAL A 89 -7.61 2.92 -5.11
C VAL A 89 -8.11 3.66 -3.87
N SER A 90 -8.98 4.65 -4.04
CA SER A 90 -9.48 5.48 -2.94
C SER A 90 -10.23 4.63 -1.91
N ALA A 91 -11.12 3.74 -2.34
CA ALA A 91 -11.87 2.86 -1.45
C ALA A 91 -10.97 1.95 -0.60
N ARG A 92 -9.81 1.51 -1.14
CA ARG A 92 -8.85 0.66 -0.41
C ARG A 92 -7.97 1.44 0.57
N PHE A 93 -7.77 2.74 0.39
CA PHE A 93 -6.94 3.58 1.26
C PHE A 93 -7.72 4.51 2.21
N SER A 94 -9.01 4.79 1.94
CA SER A 94 -9.80 5.78 2.68
C SER A 94 -10.44 5.29 3.98
N GLY A 95 -9.95 4.19 4.57
CA GLY A 95 -10.39 3.76 5.90
C GLY A 95 -11.75 3.05 5.97
N LEU A 96 -12.30 2.60 4.84
CA LEU A 96 -13.31 1.53 4.86
C LEU A 96 -12.56 0.23 5.16
N GLN A 97 -12.86 -0.36 6.33
CA GLN A 97 -12.29 -1.61 6.79
C GLN A 97 -12.19 -2.64 5.65
N TRP A 98 -11.03 -3.29 5.58
CA TRP A 98 -10.79 -4.51 4.82
C TRP A 98 -11.63 -5.67 5.41
N HIS A 99 -12.96 -5.58 5.34
CA HIS A 99 -13.80 -6.75 5.51
C HIS A 99 -13.80 -7.48 4.17
N ALA A 100 -12.90 -8.47 4.08
CA ALA A 100 -12.94 -9.49 3.05
C ALA A 100 -14.38 -10.03 2.96
N SER A 101 -14.95 -9.93 1.76
CA SER A 101 -16.09 -10.76 1.34
C SER A 101 -15.66 -12.21 1.22
#